data_AF-A0A2W7RN69-F1
#
_entry.id   AF-A0A2W7RN69-F1
#
_cell.length_a   1.000
_cell.length_b   1.000
_cell.length_c   1.000
_cell.angle_alpha   90.00
_cell.angle_beta   90.00
_cell.angle_gamma   90.00
#
_symmetry.space_group_name_H-M   'P 1'
#
loop_
_entity.id
_entity.type
_entity.pdbx_description
1 polymer ?
#
loop_
_entity_poly.entity_id
_entity_poly.type
_entity_poly.pdbx_seq_one_letter_code
_entity_poly.pdbx_strand_id
1 'polypeptide(L)'
;MSEQKLHNPKAGDLLISEPFLQDENFVRSVVLLCEHSDEGSFGLIINKPSILKLGELVEALDFLDSELFVGGPVEQNTLHFIYVGDKVLDGSLSLGEKVWWGGDYDSLIEKLKLGLLDPDSVRFFIGYSGWGSEQLEDELSDETWIICSEKLDEQTFSFTPEELWKSLLKNMGGEFKVIANYPLDPRLN
;
A
#
# COMPACT_ATOMS: atom_id res chain seq x y z
N MET A 1 28.49 -8.28 6.90
CA MET A 1 27.24 -9.00 7.20
C MET A 1 26.59 -8.25 8.34
N SER A 2 25.87 -7.18 8.01
CA SER A 2 25.06 -6.44 8.98
C SER A 2 23.87 -7.33 9.33
N GLU A 3 23.78 -7.74 10.59
CA GLU A 3 22.60 -8.41 11.15
C GLU A 3 21.40 -7.50 10.93
N GLN A 4 20.62 -7.76 9.88
CA GLN A 4 19.26 -7.26 9.80
C GLN A 4 18.54 -7.89 10.99
N LYS A 5 18.20 -7.08 12.00
CA LYS A 5 17.18 -7.50 12.97
C LYS A 5 15.93 -7.71 12.14
N LEU A 6 15.58 -8.97 11.89
CA LEU A 6 14.32 -9.35 11.27
C LEU A 6 13.22 -8.69 12.11
N HIS A 7 12.67 -7.58 11.60
CA HIS A 7 11.62 -6.88 12.30
C HIS A 7 10.35 -7.65 12.02
N ASN A 8 9.63 -8.09 13.05
CA ASN A 8 8.34 -8.72 12.82
C ASN A 8 7.43 -7.72 12.11
N PRO A 9 6.79 -8.08 10.98
CA PRO A 9 5.87 -7.20 10.30
C PRO A 9 4.70 -6.85 11.22
N LYS A 10 4.11 -5.67 10.98
CA LYS A 10 2.92 -5.20 11.68
C LYS A 10 2.13 -4.26 10.77
N ALA A 11 0.87 -4.00 11.16
CA ALA A 11 0.07 -2.98 10.52
C ALA A 11 0.79 -1.62 10.50
N GLY A 12 0.78 -0.97 9.34
CA GLY A 12 1.50 0.28 9.06
C GLY A 12 2.89 0.11 8.45
N ASP A 13 3.47 -1.10 8.47
CA ASP A 13 4.72 -1.34 7.74
C ASP A 13 4.47 -1.43 6.22
N LEU A 14 5.50 -1.10 5.46
CA LEU A 14 5.54 -1.29 4.01
C LEU A 14 6.33 -2.55 3.66
N LEU A 15 5.78 -3.35 2.75
CA LEU A 15 6.47 -4.45 2.10
C LEU A 15 6.88 -4.01 0.70
N ILE A 16 8.19 -3.96 0.46
CA ILE A 16 8.75 -3.57 -0.82
C ILE A 16 9.14 -4.85 -1.55
N SER A 17 8.56 -5.09 -2.71
CA SER A 17 8.92 -6.23 -3.55
C SER A 17 10.40 -6.19 -3.94
N GLU A 18 11.04 -7.35 -3.97
CA GLU A 18 12.37 -7.44 -4.57
C GLU A 18 12.37 -7.03 -6.06
N PRO A 19 13.50 -6.55 -6.62
CA PRO A 19 13.54 -6.02 -7.99
C PRO A 19 13.17 -7.02 -9.07
N PHE A 20 13.39 -8.31 -8.82
CA PHE A 20 13.29 -9.38 -9.81
C PHE A 20 12.07 -10.26 -9.62
N LEU A 21 11.17 -9.91 -8.70
CA LEU A 21 9.92 -10.62 -8.49
C LEU A 21 9.17 -10.71 -9.83
N GLN A 22 8.95 -11.93 -10.30
CA GLN A 22 8.33 -12.20 -11.60
C GLN A 22 6.80 -12.21 -11.55
N ASP A 23 6.20 -12.09 -10.36
CA ASP A 23 4.74 -12.01 -10.24
C ASP A 23 4.24 -10.68 -10.81
N GLU A 24 3.45 -10.74 -11.88
CA GLU A 24 2.86 -9.58 -12.56
C GLU A 24 1.95 -8.74 -11.64
N ASN A 25 1.41 -9.34 -10.58
CA ASN A 25 0.62 -8.62 -9.59
C ASN A 25 1.51 -7.71 -8.74
N PHE A 26 2.74 -8.13 -8.45
CA PHE A 26 3.60 -7.55 -7.41
C PHE A 26 4.95 -7.00 -7.91
N VAL A 27 5.23 -7.08 -9.22
CA VAL A 27 6.46 -6.49 -9.79
C VAL A 27 6.58 -5.01 -9.45
N ARG A 28 7.66 -4.63 -8.75
CA ARG A 28 7.90 -3.27 -8.23
C ARG A 28 6.74 -2.69 -7.41
N SER A 29 5.99 -3.56 -6.75
CA SER A 29 4.95 -3.15 -5.81
C SER A 29 5.52 -2.72 -4.46
N VAL A 30 4.79 -1.80 -3.84
CA VAL A 30 4.90 -1.42 -2.43
C VAL A 30 3.55 -1.73 -1.81
N VAL A 31 3.50 -2.68 -0.88
CA VAL A 31 2.28 -3.06 -0.16
C VAL A 31 2.29 -2.41 1.21
N LEU A 32 1.22 -1.71 1.56
CA LEU A 32 0.95 -1.26 2.91
C LEU A 32 0.23 -2.36 3.67
N LEU A 33 0.84 -2.91 4.71
CA LEU A 33 0.17 -3.84 5.61
C LEU A 33 -0.88 -3.12 6.43
N CYS A 34 -2.14 -3.52 6.29
CA CYS A 34 -3.23 -2.98 7.08
C CYS A 34 -3.57 -3.84 8.31
N GLU A 35 -3.30 -5.15 8.21
CA GLU A 35 -3.45 -6.10 9.32
C GLU A 35 -2.40 -7.19 9.20
N HIS A 36 -1.92 -7.69 10.34
CA HIS A 36 -1.00 -8.81 10.42
C HIS A 36 -1.26 -9.56 11.74
N SER A 37 -1.49 -10.86 11.65
CA SER A 37 -1.70 -11.77 12.78
C SER A 37 -1.27 -13.19 12.42
N ASP A 38 -1.25 -14.08 13.41
CA ASP A 38 -0.92 -15.50 13.21
C ASP A 38 -1.91 -16.21 12.24
N GLU A 39 -3.12 -15.68 12.07
CA GLU A 39 -4.12 -16.25 11.15
C GLU A 39 -3.89 -15.82 9.68
N GLY A 40 -3.11 -14.75 9.47
CA GLY A 40 -2.81 -14.22 8.15
C GLY A 40 -2.55 -12.71 8.15
N SER A 41 -2.29 -12.18 6.96
CA SER A 41 -2.01 -10.76 6.75
C SER A 41 -2.87 -10.16 5.64
N PHE A 42 -3.16 -8.88 5.76
CA PHE A 42 -3.89 -8.09 4.78
C PHE A 42 -3.10 -6.84 4.44
N GLY A 43 -3.02 -6.51 3.16
CA GLY A 43 -2.39 -5.28 2.70
C GLY A 43 -2.93 -4.76 1.38
N LEU A 44 -2.55 -3.53 1.05
CA LEU A 44 -2.94 -2.82 -0.17
C LEU A 44 -1.70 -2.38 -0.93
N ILE A 45 -1.59 -2.71 -2.22
CA ILE A 45 -0.56 -2.15 -3.08
C ILE A 45 -0.85 -0.65 -3.27
N ILE A 46 0.03 0.21 -2.77
CA ILE A 46 -0.18 1.67 -2.74
C ILE A 46 0.31 2.40 -3.99
N ASN A 47 1.06 1.69 -4.84
CA ASN A 47 1.77 2.26 -5.98
C ASN A 47 1.35 1.62 -7.33
N LYS A 48 0.15 1.06 -7.43
CA LYS A 48 -0.36 0.45 -8.67
C LYS A 48 -1.68 1.10 -9.10
N PRO A 49 -1.67 2.11 -10.00
CA PRO A 49 -2.88 2.77 -10.44
C PRO A 49 -3.73 1.80 -11.27
N SER A 50 -5.05 1.91 -11.12
CA SER A 50 -6.02 1.18 -11.91
C SER A 50 -6.24 1.86 -13.26
N ILE A 51 -6.62 1.08 -14.26
CA ILE A 51 -7.12 1.60 -15.54
C ILE A 51 -8.58 2.06 -15.45
N LEU A 52 -9.29 1.64 -14.40
CA LEU A 52 -10.68 1.99 -14.15
C LEU A 52 -10.77 3.30 -13.36
N LYS A 53 -11.87 4.04 -13.52
CA LYS A 53 -12.12 5.24 -12.73
C LYS A 53 -13.00 4.94 -11.53
N LEU A 54 -12.79 5.64 -10.42
CA LEU A 54 -13.58 5.47 -9.20
C LEU A 54 -15.10 5.59 -9.44
N GLY A 55 -15.52 6.65 -10.15
CA GLY A 55 -16.92 6.89 -10.47
C GLY A 55 -17.57 5.85 -11.40
N GLU A 56 -16.76 5.05 -12.12
CA GLU A 56 -17.28 3.95 -12.95
C GLU A 56 -17.64 2.72 -12.11
N LEU A 57 -17.00 2.54 -10.94
CA LEU A 57 -17.28 1.43 -10.03
C LEU A 57 -18.28 1.81 -8.93
N VAL A 58 -18.19 3.04 -8.44
CA VAL A 58 -19.00 3.51 -7.32
C VAL A 58 -19.70 4.81 -7.69
N GLU A 59 -20.97 4.69 -8.06
CA GLU A 59 -21.83 5.81 -8.42
C GLU A 59 -21.89 6.88 -7.31
N ALA A 60 -21.86 6.47 -6.03
CA ALA A 60 -21.90 7.40 -4.91
C ALA A 60 -20.67 8.33 -4.81
N LEU A 61 -19.56 8.00 -5.47
CA LEU A 61 -18.29 8.74 -5.50
C LEU A 61 -18.01 9.33 -6.89
N ASP A 62 -18.97 9.34 -7.81
CA ASP A 62 -18.83 9.87 -9.18
C ASP A 62 -18.46 11.37 -9.25
N PHE A 63 -18.78 12.11 -8.19
CA PHE A 63 -18.47 13.52 -8.01
C PHE A 63 -16.98 13.79 -7.72
N LEU A 64 -16.19 12.76 -7.45
CA LEU A 64 -14.76 12.85 -7.20
C LEU A 64 -13.96 12.53 -8.46
N ASP A 65 -12.92 13.32 -8.72
CA ASP A 65 -11.90 13.04 -9.73
C ASP A 65 -10.67 12.38 -9.09
N SER A 66 -10.91 11.42 -8.19
CA SER A 66 -9.86 10.71 -7.47
C SER A 66 -9.37 9.49 -8.26
N GLU A 67 -8.06 9.25 -8.23
CA GLU A 67 -7.47 8.04 -8.79
C GLU A 67 -7.90 6.80 -8.00
N LEU A 68 -8.07 5.69 -8.74
CA LEU A 68 -8.30 4.37 -8.17
C LEU A 68 -7.03 3.54 -8.31
N PHE A 69 -6.69 2.78 -7.27
CA PHE A 69 -5.53 1.90 -7.25
C PHE A 69 -5.96 0.43 -7.21
N VAL A 70 -5.09 -0.47 -7.64
CA VAL A 70 -5.27 -1.91 -7.48
C VAL A 70 -4.59 -2.31 -6.17
N GLY A 71 -5.37 -2.68 -5.15
CA GLY A 71 -4.83 -3.08 -3.84
C GLY A 71 -4.25 -4.50 -3.84
N GLY A 72 -4.63 -5.34 -4.80
CA GLY A 72 -4.04 -6.65 -5.03
C GLY A 72 -4.91 -7.56 -5.90
N PRO A 73 -4.54 -8.85 -6.03
CA PRO A 73 -5.25 -9.80 -6.89
C PRO A 73 -6.51 -10.39 -6.27
N VAL A 74 -6.71 -10.24 -4.96
CA VAL A 74 -7.81 -10.89 -4.22
C VAL A 74 -9.04 -9.97 -4.20
N GLU A 75 -10.22 -10.56 -4.42
CA GLU A 75 -11.53 -9.89 -4.41
C GLU A 75 -11.55 -8.52 -5.10
N GLN A 76 -11.14 -8.45 -6.37
CA GLN A 76 -11.06 -7.19 -7.15
C GLN A 76 -12.40 -6.44 -7.36
N ASN A 77 -13.49 -6.96 -6.78
CA ASN A 77 -14.81 -6.35 -6.70
C ASN A 77 -15.09 -5.65 -5.35
N THR A 78 -14.17 -5.67 -4.39
CA THR A 78 -14.26 -4.92 -3.14
C THR A 78 -13.56 -3.57 -3.26
N LEU A 79 -14.13 -2.56 -2.58
CA LEU A 79 -13.51 -1.25 -2.46
C LEU A 79 -12.91 -1.09 -1.06
N HIS A 80 -11.65 -0.71 -1.01
CA HIS A 80 -10.97 -0.31 0.21
C HIS A 80 -10.54 1.15 0.08
N PHE A 81 -10.36 1.80 1.22
CA PHE A 81 -9.82 3.15 1.26
C PHE A 81 -8.90 3.35 2.45
N ILE A 82 -7.95 4.25 2.27
CA ILE A 82 -7.14 4.82 3.34
C ILE A 82 -7.33 6.33 3.32
N TYR A 83 -7.20 6.96 4.47
CA TYR A 83 -7.19 8.42 4.56
C TYR A 83 -6.10 8.90 5.52
N VAL A 84 -5.58 10.10 5.23
CA VAL A 84 -4.55 10.75 6.03
C VAL A 84 -5.15 11.92 6.81
N GLY A 85 -4.83 12.01 8.10
CA GLY A 85 -5.28 13.09 8.97
C GLY A 85 -5.68 12.62 10.36
N ASP A 86 -6.53 13.40 11.03
CA ASP A 86 -7.10 13.02 12.31
C ASP A 86 -8.16 11.93 12.13
N LYS A 87 -8.41 11.13 13.18
CA LYS A 87 -9.46 10.11 13.13
C LYS A 87 -10.83 10.77 13.02
N VAL A 88 -11.45 10.67 11.85
CA VAL A 88 -12.77 11.27 11.57
C VAL A 88 -13.86 10.23 11.29
N LEU A 89 -13.50 8.96 11.10
CA LEU A 89 -14.41 7.87 10.81
C LEU A 89 -14.39 6.83 11.93
N ASP A 90 -15.59 6.35 12.28
CA ASP A 90 -15.76 5.24 13.22
C ASP A 90 -15.37 3.92 12.53
N GLY A 91 -14.82 2.99 13.31
CA GLY A 91 -14.34 1.70 12.80
C GLY A 91 -12.99 1.74 12.06
N SER A 92 -12.42 2.91 11.80
CA SER A 92 -11.11 3.01 11.16
C SER A 92 -9.98 2.49 12.04
N LEU A 93 -9.08 1.73 11.42
CA LEU A 93 -7.90 1.14 12.02
C LEU A 93 -6.67 2.03 11.78
N SER A 94 -5.85 2.21 12.81
CA SER A 94 -4.65 3.04 12.73
C SER A 94 -3.50 2.25 12.08
N LEU A 95 -2.89 2.84 11.05
CA LEU A 95 -1.70 2.32 10.36
C LEU A 95 -0.46 3.17 10.65
N GLY A 96 -0.49 3.99 11.70
CA GLY A 96 0.57 4.95 12.01
C GLY A 96 0.01 6.24 12.60
N GLU A 97 0.84 7.29 12.65
CA GLU A 97 0.51 8.51 13.39
C GLU A 97 -0.70 9.27 12.83
N LYS A 98 -0.95 9.20 11.52
CA LYS A 98 -2.06 9.90 10.86
C LYS A 98 -2.68 9.14 9.69
N VAL A 99 -2.35 7.86 9.53
CA VAL A 99 -2.86 7.05 8.43
C VAL A 99 -3.88 6.08 8.99
N TRP A 100 -5.04 6.04 8.35
CA TRP A 100 -6.17 5.25 8.77
C TRP A 100 -6.65 4.40 7.61
N TRP A 101 -7.01 3.15 7.90
CA TRP A 101 -7.60 2.24 6.94
C TRP A 101 -9.04 1.93 7.31
N GLY A 102 -9.90 1.95 6.29
CA GLY A 102 -11.31 1.61 6.41
C GLY A 102 -12.09 2.56 7.34
N GLY A 103 -13.22 2.08 7.82
CA GLY A 103 -14.20 2.82 8.60
C GLY A 103 -15.57 2.83 7.95
N ASP A 104 -16.49 3.58 8.54
CA ASP A 104 -17.86 3.71 8.03
C ASP A 104 -17.89 4.41 6.67
N TYR A 105 -18.34 3.68 5.67
CA TYR A 105 -18.31 4.11 4.26
C TYR A 105 -19.32 5.23 3.96
N ASP A 106 -20.50 5.17 4.57
CA ASP A 106 -21.54 6.19 4.38
C ASP A 106 -21.07 7.53 4.97
N SER A 107 -20.44 7.50 6.15
CA SER A 107 -19.82 8.66 6.80
C SER A 107 -18.65 9.23 5.99
N LEU A 108 -17.84 8.38 5.35
CA LEU A 108 -16.79 8.84 4.41
C LEU A 108 -17.40 9.67 3.28
N ILE A 109 -18.42 9.14 2.60
CA ILE A 109 -19.08 9.83 1.48
C ILE A 109 -19.71 11.15 1.95
N GLU A 110 -20.40 11.14 3.09
CA GLU A 110 -21.01 12.34 3.65
C GLU A 110 -19.97 13.43 3.92
N LYS A 111 -18.85 13.08 4.57
CA LYS A 111 -17.77 14.03 4.90
C LYS A 111 -17.10 14.59 3.65
N LEU A 112 -16.87 13.77 2.63
CA LEU A 112 -16.31 14.23 1.34
C LEU A 112 -17.28 15.21 0.65
N LYS A 113 -18.59 14.91 0.62
CA LYS A 113 -19.60 15.80 0.03
C LYS A 113 -19.76 17.12 0.78
N LEU A 114 -19.60 17.11 2.11
CA LEU A 114 -19.66 18.30 2.96
C LEU A 114 -18.35 19.11 2.96
N GLY A 115 -17.27 18.61 2.33
CA GLY A 115 -15.95 19.24 2.36
C GLY A 115 -15.28 19.20 3.75
N LEU A 116 -15.69 18.25 4.59
CA LEU A 116 -15.10 18.00 5.92
C LEU A 116 -13.88 17.08 5.86
N LEU A 117 -13.70 16.38 4.75
CA LEU A 117 -12.53 15.59 4.43
C LEU A 117 -12.07 16.01 3.03
N ASP A 118 -10.77 16.24 2.88
CA ASP A 118 -10.17 16.60 1.60
C ASP A 118 -10.10 15.34 0.72
N PRO A 119 -10.68 15.32 -0.50
CA PRO A 119 -10.54 14.20 -1.41
C PRO A 119 -9.10 13.78 -1.68
N ASP A 120 -8.14 14.71 -1.69
CA ASP A 120 -6.73 14.41 -1.95
C ASP A 120 -6.07 13.70 -0.75
N SER A 121 -6.68 13.76 0.42
CA SER A 121 -6.25 13.03 1.61
C SER A 121 -6.75 11.58 1.65
N VAL A 122 -7.56 11.16 0.68
CA VAL A 122 -8.16 9.82 0.61
C VAL A 122 -7.67 9.09 -0.64
N ARG A 123 -7.32 7.82 -0.48
CA ARG A 123 -6.98 6.94 -1.60
C ARG A 123 -7.87 5.71 -1.60
N PHE A 124 -8.38 5.38 -2.79
CA PHE A 124 -9.27 4.25 -3.01
C PHE A 124 -8.55 3.11 -3.72
N PHE A 125 -8.94 1.88 -3.40
CA PHE A 125 -8.35 0.65 -3.90
C PHE A 125 -9.43 -0.35 -4.29
N ILE A 126 -9.22 -1.06 -5.40
CA ILE A 126 -9.97 -2.28 -5.72
C ILE A 126 -9.16 -3.52 -5.36
N GLY A 127 -9.84 -4.44 -4.68
CA GLY A 127 -9.24 -5.67 -4.18
C GLY A 127 -8.11 -5.42 -3.18
N TYR A 128 -7.45 -6.50 -2.79
CA TYR A 128 -6.41 -6.48 -1.78
C TYR A 128 -5.37 -7.58 -1.98
N SER A 129 -4.28 -7.48 -1.22
CA SER A 129 -3.23 -8.48 -1.11
C SER A 129 -3.40 -9.22 0.20
N GLY A 130 -3.56 -10.53 0.14
CA GLY A 130 -3.80 -11.37 1.31
C GLY A 130 -2.75 -12.46 1.42
N TRP A 131 -2.33 -12.73 2.65
CA TRP A 131 -1.46 -13.83 2.99
C TRP A 131 -2.20 -14.75 3.94
N GLY A 132 -2.12 -16.06 3.66
CA GLY A 132 -2.52 -17.06 4.64
C GLY A 132 -1.60 -17.06 5.86
N SER A 133 -1.98 -17.82 6.88
CA SER A 133 -1.14 -18.10 8.05
C SER A 133 0.26 -18.56 7.60
N GLU A 134 1.30 -17.99 8.22
CA GLU A 134 2.73 -18.23 7.97
C GLU A 134 3.27 -17.87 6.56
N GLN A 135 2.39 -17.55 5.60
CA GLN A 135 2.80 -17.31 4.22
C GLN A 135 3.69 -16.05 4.10
N LEU A 136 3.36 -14.98 4.83
CA LEU A 136 4.16 -13.76 4.77
C LEU A 136 5.56 -13.99 5.36
N GLU A 137 5.64 -14.75 6.46
CA GLU A 137 6.88 -15.12 7.13
C GLU A 137 7.78 -15.98 6.25
N ASP A 138 7.19 -16.91 5.50
CA ASP A 138 7.91 -17.72 4.50
C ASP A 138 8.44 -16.82 3.38
N GLU A 139 7.61 -15.94 2.81
CA GLU A 139 8.03 -15.01 1.75
C GLU A 139 9.11 -14.01 2.21
N LEU A 140 9.07 -13.59 3.48
CA LEU A 140 10.11 -12.78 4.11
C LEU A 140 11.42 -13.57 4.29
N SER A 141 11.33 -14.85 4.64
CA SER A 141 12.48 -15.74 4.78
C SER A 141 13.15 -16.04 3.43
N ASP A 142 12.35 -16.05 2.36
CA ASP A 142 12.81 -16.20 0.97
C ASP A 142 13.26 -14.86 0.34
N GLU A 143 13.36 -13.78 1.12
CA GLU A 143 13.76 -12.43 0.67
C GLU A 143 12.87 -11.85 -0.46
N THR A 144 11.64 -12.35 -0.62
CA THR A 144 10.66 -11.86 -1.61
C THR A 144 10.18 -10.45 -1.27
N TRP A 145 10.09 -10.15 0.04
CA TRP A 145 9.70 -8.85 0.57
C TRP A 145 10.78 -8.25 1.45
N ILE A 146 10.95 -6.95 1.30
CA ILE A 146 11.78 -6.12 2.16
C ILE A 146 10.86 -5.29 3.05
N ILE A 147 10.96 -5.47 4.38
CA ILE A 147 10.17 -4.68 5.34
C ILE A 147 10.77 -3.29 5.49
N CYS A 148 9.92 -2.29 5.36
CA CYS A 148 10.23 -0.89 5.59
C CYS A 148 9.25 -0.31 6.62
N SER A 149 9.73 -0.07 7.84
CA SER A 149 8.97 0.56 8.93
C SER A 149 9.10 2.10 8.93
N GLU A 150 9.31 2.71 7.77
CA GLU A 150 9.30 4.17 7.65
C GLU A 150 7.91 4.72 8.00
N LYS A 151 7.87 5.90 8.63
CA LYS A 151 6.61 6.55 8.96
C LYS A 151 5.90 6.96 7.69
N LEU A 152 4.67 6.47 7.51
CA LEU A 152 3.79 6.93 6.45
C LEU A 152 3.38 8.37 6.71
N ASP A 153 3.48 9.19 5.67
CA ASP A 153 3.03 10.58 5.65
C ASP A 153 2.29 10.91 4.35
N GLU A 154 1.77 12.13 4.24
CA GLU A 154 1.08 12.61 3.03
C GLU A 154 1.99 12.55 1.79
N GLN A 155 3.30 12.67 1.97
CA GLN A 155 4.27 12.63 0.88
C GLN A 155 4.39 11.22 0.30
N THR A 156 4.25 10.18 1.12
CA THR A 156 4.29 8.77 0.69
C THR A 156 3.27 8.50 -0.42
N PHE A 157 2.08 9.10 -0.33
CA PHE A 157 1.03 8.96 -1.32
C PHE A 157 1.19 9.89 -2.53
N SER A 158 2.03 10.93 -2.41
CA SER A 158 2.25 11.90 -3.49
C SER A 158 3.24 11.44 -4.56
N PHE A 159 4.00 10.37 -4.31
CA PHE A 159 4.96 9.83 -5.27
C PHE A 159 4.27 9.13 -6.44
N THR A 160 4.89 9.20 -7.63
CA THR A 160 4.47 8.31 -8.71
C THR A 160 4.74 6.85 -8.34
N PRO A 161 3.99 5.89 -8.94
CA PRO A 161 4.19 4.45 -8.77
C PRO A 161 5.64 3.96 -8.72
N GLU A 162 6.44 4.39 -9.70
CA GLU A 162 7.83 3.96 -9.84
C GLU A 162 8.77 4.71 -8.88
N GLU A 163 8.48 5.98 -8.59
CA GLU A 163 9.28 6.78 -7.67
C GLU A 163 9.16 6.28 -6.24
N LEU A 164 7.97 5.83 -5.80
CA LEU A 164 7.79 5.38 -4.43
C LEU A 164 8.71 4.20 -4.10
N TRP A 165 8.66 3.14 -4.92
CA TRP A 165 9.50 1.94 -4.74
C TRP A 165 10.99 2.30 -4.70
N LYS A 166 11.46 3.14 -5.64
CA LYS A 166 12.87 3.57 -5.69
C LYS A 166 13.24 4.46 -4.51
N SER A 167 12.35 5.34 -4.09
CA SER A 167 12.57 6.30 -3.01
C SER A 167 12.76 5.58 -1.68
N LEU A 168 11.87 4.65 -1.36
CA LEU A 168 11.94 3.85 -0.13
C LEU A 168 13.25 3.05 -0.06
N LEU A 169 13.61 2.34 -1.13
CA LEU A 169 14.89 1.60 -1.19
C LEU A 169 16.12 2.52 -1.05
N LYS A 170 16.08 3.73 -1.62
CA LYS A 170 17.16 4.70 -1.46
C LYS A 170 17.27 5.20 -0.02
N ASN A 171 16.15 5.42 0.66
CA ASN A 171 16.09 5.88 2.04
C ASN A 171 16.62 4.81 3.02
N MET A 172 16.28 3.54 2.78
CA MET A 172 16.82 2.42 3.56
C MET A 172 18.34 2.33 3.54
N GLY A 173 18.99 2.84 2.49
CA GLY A 173 20.44 2.96 2.43
C GLY A 173 21.18 1.64 2.21
N GLY A 174 22.50 1.64 2.41
CA GLY A 174 23.31 0.43 2.27
C GLY A 174 23.21 -0.22 0.89
N GLU A 175 22.97 -1.52 0.87
CA GLU A 175 22.79 -2.33 -0.35
C GLU A 175 21.50 -1.98 -1.11
N PHE A 176 20.47 -1.49 -0.43
CA PHE A 176 19.18 -1.12 -1.05
C PHE A 176 19.31 0.06 -2.03
N LYS A 177 20.33 0.92 -1.87
CA LYS A 177 20.64 1.97 -2.87
C LYS A 177 21.10 1.40 -4.20
N VAL A 178 21.75 0.24 -4.21
CA VAL A 178 22.13 -0.45 -5.45
C VAL A 178 20.87 -1.06 -6.07
N ILE A 179 20.07 -1.75 -5.25
CA ILE A 179 18.76 -2.36 -5.58
C ILE A 179 17.83 -1.37 -6.27
N ALA A 180 17.73 -0.13 -5.75
CA ALA A 180 16.88 0.92 -6.31
C ALA A 180 17.21 1.33 -7.76
N ASN A 181 18.40 1.00 -8.27
CA ASN A 181 18.84 1.33 -9.63
C ASN A 181 18.81 0.15 -10.60
N TYR A 182 18.37 -1.04 -10.17
CA TYR A 182 18.30 -2.19 -11.07
C TYR A 182 17.30 -1.96 -12.21
N PRO A 183 17.61 -2.35 -13.45
CA PRO A 183 16.66 -2.32 -14.54
C PRO A 183 15.53 -3.34 -14.34
N LEU A 184 14.37 -3.09 -14.95
CA LEU A 184 13.24 -4.04 -14.97
C LEU A 184 13.62 -5.35 -15.67
N ASP A 185 14.49 -5.28 -16.69
CA ASP A 185 15.00 -6.45 -17.39
C ASP A 185 16.49 -6.63 -17.03
N PRO A 186 16.87 -7.73 -16.34
CA PRO A 186 18.26 -8.01 -15.97
C PRO A 186 19.21 -8.09 -17.17
N ARG A 187 18.67 -8.28 -18.39
CA ARG A 187 19.43 -8.37 -19.65
C ARG A 187 19.82 -7.02 -20.24
N LEU A 188 19.38 -5.91 -19.64
CA LEU A 188 19.69 -4.54 -20.09
C LEU A 188 20.96 -3.95 -19.45
N ASN A 189 21.76 -4.76 -18.75
CA ASN A 189 23.06 -4.36 -18.18
C ASN A 189 24.23 -4.59 -19.14
#